data_AF-A0AAJ7SS65-F1
#
_entry.id   AF-A0AAJ7SS65-F1
#
_cell.length_a   1.000
_cell.length_b   1.000
_cell.length_c   1.000
_cell.angle_alpha   90.00
_cell.angle_beta   90.00
_cell.angle_gamma   90.00
#
_symmetry.space_group_name_H-M   'P 1'
#
loop_
_entity.id
_entity.type
_entity.pdbx_description
1 polymer ?
#
loop_
_entity_poly.entity_id
_entity_poly.type
_entity_poly.pdbx_seq_one_letter_code
_entity_poly.pdbx_strand_id
1 'polypeptide(L)'
;MPKKKVKVKAKGAKQGKKSRAPKAPSSQEHTTRLKNKTGEHKERQMDREMELERACANATLWESRLEATERSRGEYREAARRMAQSNNELFQQLGSVERDSIDVISYMKSQDLEKDRLIKKLQKQIEDNRQEIRDEMKKLIDEAKEQKAEMELRLEQKSSEVNQLQSELRDMHEFRLKRDQMQQELDEITESMNAAGKNHKEALAKMERKFLEDKVRLEEEAGQVVNQLAEQAHTEAIMKLDETTQAVYKENVRLSEALTLHKNDAQTLRKKNEVLVEHNNRLCQEKEERAQLIREKVEEAAQQKEKLRKLQKKVETLEQSLRLMAREFEEERAVARAQWQSESQADRAEVVQLRHATELRAREMNRVKKLARNILDQRSDVEAFFLEALAQVQEEVAASRAHYKRAAQHAYQRKLQGALAGREEYPRVRTFGKLQHSTNSVYRDVEEAEKWNNITAEKVDICDLTWEQKERVLRVLFAKMNGEMSSRKTLKTKMILSAPAGGIPSVKNAQQDSIADAEAHNLTFITQGTSDSSPAGGLSLPAIRTGPSPGLMQAHLAAP
;
A
#
# COMPACT_ATOMS: atom_id res chain seq x y z
N MET A 1 52.89 -27.99 -17.13
CA MET A 1 52.23 -29.25 -16.68
C MET A 1 51.03 -29.54 -17.60
N PRO A 2 50.69 -30.81 -17.88
CA PRO A 2 50.77 -31.34 -19.25
C PRO A 2 49.47 -31.88 -19.87
N LYS A 3 49.50 -32.02 -21.21
CA LYS A 3 49.08 -33.15 -22.08
C LYS A 3 47.77 -33.93 -21.74
N LYS A 4 46.95 -34.16 -22.77
CA LYS A 4 46.87 -35.48 -23.46
C LYS A 4 46.03 -35.46 -24.75
N LYS A 5 46.67 -35.84 -25.86
CA LYS A 5 46.08 -36.54 -27.01
C LYS A 5 45.92 -38.04 -26.65
N VAL A 6 45.07 -38.76 -27.40
CA VAL A 6 45.16 -40.16 -27.90
C VAL A 6 43.71 -40.59 -28.25
N LYS A 7 43.30 -40.90 -29.50
CA LYS A 7 43.67 -41.92 -30.51
C LYS A 7 43.03 -43.32 -30.26
N VAL A 8 42.39 -43.82 -31.33
CA VAL A 8 42.22 -45.23 -31.78
C VAL A 8 40.97 -46.05 -31.39
N LYS A 9 40.50 -46.80 -32.42
CA LYS A 9 39.95 -48.19 -32.49
C LYS A 9 38.44 -48.26 -32.79
N ALA A 10 37.94 -48.75 -33.92
CA ALA A 10 38.17 -49.96 -34.74
C ALA A 10 37.56 -51.27 -34.17
N LYS A 11 36.70 -51.88 -35.00
CA LYS A 11 36.27 -53.29 -35.19
C LYS A 11 34.75 -53.30 -35.41
N GLY A 12 34.20 -53.76 -36.53
CA GLY A 12 34.31 -55.10 -37.13
C GLY A 12 33.00 -55.85 -36.83
N ALA A 13 32.39 -56.70 -37.66
CA ALA A 13 32.74 -57.26 -38.94
C ALA A 13 31.55 -58.08 -39.49
N LYS A 14 31.59 -58.32 -40.82
CA LYS A 14 31.47 -59.64 -41.49
C LYS A 14 30.13 -60.22 -41.98
N GLN A 15 30.33 -60.86 -43.13
CA GLN A 15 29.61 -61.92 -43.85
C GLN A 15 28.60 -61.43 -44.91
N GLY A 16 28.69 -61.78 -46.19
CA GLY A 16 29.65 -62.63 -46.89
C GLY A 16 29.07 -63.15 -48.21
N LYS A 17 29.96 -63.27 -49.22
CA LYS A 17 30.09 -64.41 -50.15
C LYS A 17 28.99 -64.69 -51.20
N LYS A 18 29.34 -64.50 -52.49
CA LYS A 18 29.64 -65.56 -53.52
C LYS A 18 29.48 -64.97 -54.94
N SER A 19 30.58 -64.81 -55.69
CA SER A 19 31.03 -65.69 -56.79
C SER A 19 30.05 -65.70 -57.99
N ARG A 20 30.43 -65.48 -59.26
CA ARG A 20 31.45 -66.22 -60.02
C ARG A 20 31.38 -65.70 -61.48
N ALA A 21 32.49 -65.23 -62.06
CA ALA A 21 32.71 -65.30 -63.52
C ALA A 21 32.97 -66.80 -63.87
N PRO A 22 32.79 -67.31 -65.11
CA PRO A 22 33.68 -66.91 -66.21
C PRO A 22 33.22 -67.20 -67.68
N LYS A 23 34.13 -66.92 -68.63
CA LYS A 23 34.42 -67.63 -69.91
C LYS A 23 33.62 -67.33 -71.19
N ALA A 24 34.30 -66.67 -72.14
CA ALA A 24 34.43 -67.12 -73.54
C ALA A 24 35.32 -68.41 -73.58
N PRO A 25 35.34 -69.29 -74.62
CA PRO A 25 35.81 -68.96 -75.99
C PRO A 25 35.22 -69.81 -77.18
N SER A 26 35.66 -69.46 -78.41
CA SER A 26 36.02 -70.22 -79.65
C SER A 26 35.62 -71.71 -79.83
N SER A 27 35.53 -72.37 -81.01
CA SER A 27 36.10 -72.25 -82.38
C SER A 27 35.39 -73.27 -83.34
N GLN A 28 35.58 -73.13 -84.67
CA GLN A 28 35.79 -74.21 -85.68
C GLN A 28 34.63 -75.19 -86.03
N GLU A 29 34.46 -75.79 -87.22
CA GLU A 29 34.94 -75.67 -88.63
C GLU A 29 34.20 -76.77 -89.48
N HIS A 30 34.31 -76.69 -90.81
CA HIS A 30 34.22 -77.77 -91.84
C HIS A 30 32.89 -78.31 -92.45
N THR A 31 32.63 -77.84 -93.69
CA THR A 31 32.40 -78.54 -94.99
C THR A 31 31.56 -79.84 -95.12
N THR A 32 30.61 -79.84 -96.08
CA THR A 32 30.39 -80.85 -97.19
C THR A 32 29.10 -80.45 -97.97
N ARG A 33 29.16 -80.05 -99.25
CA ARG A 33 29.12 -80.81 -100.53
C ARG A 33 27.70 -81.24 -101.02
N LEU A 34 27.21 -80.54 -102.05
CA LEU A 34 26.43 -80.95 -103.25
C LEU A 34 25.21 -81.92 -103.13
N LYS A 35 24.03 -81.49 -103.58
CA LYS A 35 23.29 -81.94 -104.81
C LYS A 35 21.80 -81.56 -104.76
N ASN A 36 21.31 -80.92 -105.83
CA ASN A 36 20.09 -81.19 -106.61
C ASN A 36 18.90 -81.88 -105.89
N LYS A 37 17.64 -81.49 -105.99
CA LYS A 37 16.88 -80.99 -107.15
C LYS A 37 15.44 -80.67 -106.68
N THR A 38 14.92 -79.54 -107.15
CA THR A 38 13.52 -79.27 -107.61
C THR A 38 12.31 -79.73 -106.78
N GLY A 39 11.55 -78.74 -106.28
CA GLY A 39 10.08 -78.80 -106.38
C GLY A 39 9.26 -78.32 -105.17
N GLU A 40 9.37 -77.08 -104.70
CA GLU A 40 8.43 -76.54 -103.69
C GLU A 40 8.49 -74.99 -103.65
N HIS A 41 7.91 -74.35 -104.68
CA HIS A 41 7.87 -72.87 -104.79
C HIS A 41 6.59 -72.25 -104.22
N LYS A 42 5.61 -73.07 -103.79
CA LYS A 42 4.35 -72.61 -103.14
C LYS A 42 4.34 -72.78 -101.62
N GLU A 43 4.97 -73.83 -101.09
CA GLU A 43 5.07 -74.08 -99.63
C GLU A 43 6.04 -73.10 -98.96
N ARG A 44 7.18 -72.80 -99.59
CA ARG A 44 8.12 -71.75 -99.15
C ARG A 44 7.56 -70.33 -99.17
N GLN A 45 6.47 -70.07 -99.91
CA GLN A 45 5.82 -68.76 -99.93
C GLN A 45 4.85 -68.63 -98.76
N MET A 46 4.03 -69.67 -98.50
CA MET A 46 3.15 -69.76 -97.34
C MET A 46 3.93 -69.86 -96.01
N ASP A 47 5.05 -70.58 -95.96
CA ASP A 47 5.91 -70.65 -94.78
C ASP A 47 6.61 -69.31 -94.51
N ARG A 48 7.05 -68.61 -95.57
CA ARG A 48 7.59 -67.25 -95.43
C ARG A 48 6.52 -66.26 -95.00
N GLU A 49 5.29 -66.37 -95.50
CA GLU A 49 4.17 -65.52 -95.09
C GLU A 49 3.75 -65.82 -93.64
N MET A 50 3.67 -67.09 -93.22
CA MET A 50 3.43 -67.48 -91.82
C MET A 50 4.58 -67.10 -90.89
N GLU A 51 5.83 -67.16 -91.35
CA GLU A 51 7.01 -66.68 -90.61
C GLU A 51 7.01 -65.16 -90.49
N LEU A 52 6.61 -64.44 -91.54
CA LEU A 52 6.43 -62.99 -91.51
C LEU A 52 5.27 -62.59 -90.59
N GLU A 53 4.15 -63.31 -90.62
CA GLU A 53 3.03 -63.11 -89.70
C GLU A 53 3.43 -63.41 -88.24
N ARG A 54 4.20 -64.48 -88.00
CA ARG A 54 4.78 -64.76 -86.66
C ARG A 54 5.79 -63.69 -86.24
N ALA A 55 6.59 -63.16 -87.16
CA ALA A 55 7.52 -62.08 -86.89
C ALA A 55 6.78 -60.76 -86.60
N CYS A 56 5.71 -60.44 -87.33
CA CYS A 56 4.83 -59.30 -87.08
C CYS A 56 4.07 -59.45 -85.76
N ALA A 57 3.55 -60.64 -85.43
CA ALA A 57 2.94 -60.93 -84.14
C ALA A 57 3.96 -60.81 -82.99
N ASN A 58 5.20 -61.27 -83.19
CA ASN A 58 6.27 -61.07 -82.20
C ASN A 58 6.67 -59.60 -82.08
N ALA A 59 6.76 -58.85 -83.19
CA ALA A 59 7.07 -57.43 -83.17
C ALA A 59 5.99 -56.64 -82.42
N THR A 60 4.71 -56.89 -82.69
CA THR A 60 3.58 -56.26 -81.98
C THR A 60 3.52 -56.65 -80.49
N LEU A 61 3.91 -57.88 -80.12
CA LEU A 61 4.08 -58.28 -78.73
C LEU A 61 5.24 -57.55 -78.04
N TRP A 62 6.36 -57.34 -78.72
CA TRP A 62 7.49 -56.56 -78.19
C TRP A 62 7.17 -55.08 -78.11
N GLU A 63 6.43 -54.53 -79.07
CA GLU A 63 5.92 -53.15 -79.07
C GLU A 63 4.96 -52.94 -77.90
N SER A 64 3.94 -53.78 -77.73
CA SER A 64 3.01 -53.67 -76.60
C SER A 64 3.70 -53.84 -75.23
N ARG A 65 4.70 -54.73 -75.14
CA ARG A 65 5.54 -54.87 -73.93
C ARG A 65 6.40 -53.64 -73.70
N LEU A 66 7.01 -53.08 -74.75
CA LEU A 66 7.78 -51.84 -74.67
C LEU A 66 6.87 -50.71 -74.19
N GLU A 67 5.72 -50.51 -74.83
CA GLU A 67 4.74 -49.50 -74.42
C GLU A 67 4.27 -49.68 -72.97
N ALA A 68 4.00 -50.91 -72.50
CA ALA A 68 3.63 -51.15 -71.11
C ALA A 68 4.77 -50.80 -70.13
N THR A 69 6.03 -51.10 -70.50
CA THR A 69 7.19 -50.68 -69.72
C THR A 69 7.43 -49.17 -69.79
N GLU A 70 7.10 -48.51 -70.89
CA GLU A 70 7.21 -47.05 -71.03
C GLU A 70 6.13 -46.31 -70.27
N ARG A 71 4.88 -46.83 -70.27
CA ARG A 71 3.78 -46.34 -69.43
C ARG A 71 4.12 -46.44 -67.96
N SER A 72 4.53 -47.63 -67.49
CA SER A 72 4.93 -47.81 -66.08
C SER A 72 6.14 -46.94 -65.71
N ARG A 73 7.15 -46.81 -66.59
CA ARG A 73 8.27 -45.86 -66.40
C ARG A 73 7.78 -44.40 -66.33
N GLY A 74 6.80 -44.03 -67.14
CA GLY A 74 6.13 -42.73 -67.11
C GLY A 74 5.45 -42.48 -65.76
N GLU A 75 4.64 -43.44 -65.32
CA GLU A 75 3.94 -43.41 -64.03
C GLU A 75 4.90 -43.31 -62.84
N TYR A 76 6.02 -44.06 -62.85
CA TYR A 76 7.04 -43.96 -61.81
C TYR A 76 7.73 -42.59 -61.80
N ARG A 77 8.01 -42.01 -62.97
CA ARG A 77 8.57 -40.65 -63.06
C ARG A 77 7.58 -39.61 -62.57
N GLU A 78 6.30 -39.76 -62.90
CA GLU A 78 5.24 -38.87 -62.42
C GLU A 78 5.01 -39.00 -60.91
N ALA A 79 5.04 -40.23 -60.37
CA ALA A 79 4.98 -40.46 -58.93
C ALA A 79 6.18 -39.84 -58.20
N ALA A 80 7.39 -40.00 -58.75
CA ALA A 80 8.60 -39.37 -58.20
C ALA A 80 8.52 -37.83 -58.28
N ARG A 81 8.01 -37.27 -59.38
CA ARG A 81 7.76 -35.82 -59.50
C ARG A 81 6.73 -35.32 -58.49
N ARG A 82 5.62 -36.04 -58.32
CA ARG A 82 4.58 -35.71 -57.32
C ARG A 82 5.13 -35.77 -55.90
N MET A 83 5.91 -36.80 -55.57
CA MET A 83 6.57 -36.90 -54.27
C MET A 83 7.58 -35.76 -54.06
N ALA A 84 8.38 -35.41 -55.07
CA ALA A 84 9.33 -34.30 -54.97
C ALA A 84 8.62 -32.95 -54.80
N GLN A 85 7.51 -32.73 -55.52
CA GLN A 85 6.66 -31.54 -55.35
C GLN A 85 6.07 -31.47 -53.94
N SER A 86 5.46 -32.56 -53.46
CA SER A 86 4.92 -32.62 -52.11
C SER A 86 5.99 -32.42 -51.03
N ASN A 87 7.20 -32.98 -51.22
CA ASN A 87 8.29 -32.76 -50.30
C ASN A 87 8.76 -31.30 -50.30
N ASN A 88 8.86 -30.67 -51.48
CA ASN A 88 9.16 -29.24 -51.59
C ASN A 88 8.08 -28.36 -50.93
N GLU A 89 6.80 -28.69 -51.10
CA GLU A 89 5.68 -28.00 -50.43
C GLU A 89 5.77 -28.15 -48.91
N LEU A 90 6.10 -29.35 -48.40
CA LEU A 90 6.32 -29.58 -46.98
C LEU A 90 7.51 -28.79 -46.45
N PHE A 91 8.62 -28.70 -47.19
CA PHE A 91 9.77 -27.86 -46.81
C PHE A 91 9.41 -26.37 -46.78
N GLN A 92 8.62 -25.89 -47.75
CA GLN A 92 8.13 -24.50 -47.75
C GLN A 92 7.19 -24.24 -46.57
N GLN A 93 6.29 -25.16 -46.26
CA GLN A 93 5.40 -25.07 -45.10
C GLN A 93 6.19 -25.06 -43.80
N LEU A 94 7.17 -25.96 -43.65
CA LEU A 94 8.05 -25.99 -42.49
C LEU A 94 8.78 -24.65 -42.34
N GLY A 95 9.38 -24.13 -43.41
CA GLY A 95 10.05 -22.83 -43.38
C GLY A 95 9.10 -21.66 -43.08
N SER A 96 7.84 -21.71 -43.53
CA SER A 96 6.84 -20.70 -43.13
C SER A 96 6.47 -20.78 -41.65
N VAL A 97 6.23 -21.98 -41.13
CA VAL A 97 5.88 -22.18 -39.71
C VAL A 97 7.04 -21.84 -38.80
N GLU A 98 8.28 -22.15 -39.20
CA GLU A 98 9.49 -21.76 -38.47
C GLU A 98 9.63 -20.23 -38.41
N ARG A 99 9.40 -19.53 -39.51
CA ARG A 99 9.40 -18.05 -39.53
C ARG A 99 8.30 -17.48 -38.64
N ASP A 100 7.07 -17.95 -38.79
CA ASP A 100 5.94 -17.49 -37.97
C ASP A 100 6.20 -17.76 -36.48
N SER A 101 6.80 -18.90 -36.15
CA SER A 101 7.19 -19.25 -34.77
C SER A 101 8.28 -18.30 -34.24
N ILE A 102 9.29 -17.97 -35.06
CA ILE A 102 10.33 -17.00 -34.70
C ILE A 102 9.71 -15.62 -34.47
N ASP A 103 8.79 -15.19 -35.33
CA ASP A 103 8.14 -13.89 -35.22
C ASP A 103 7.30 -13.79 -33.94
N VAL A 104 6.50 -14.81 -33.63
CA VAL A 104 5.74 -14.88 -32.36
C VAL A 104 6.68 -14.88 -31.16
N ILE A 105 7.75 -15.69 -31.18
CA ILE A 105 8.73 -15.72 -30.09
C ILE A 105 9.42 -14.36 -29.95
N SER A 106 9.74 -13.69 -31.05
CA SER A 106 10.40 -12.38 -31.04
C SER A 106 9.49 -11.30 -30.45
N TYR A 107 8.21 -11.31 -30.82
CA TYR A 107 7.20 -10.41 -30.27
C TYR A 107 7.01 -10.63 -28.77
N MET A 108 6.85 -11.88 -28.34
CA MET A 108 6.71 -12.22 -26.91
C MET A 108 7.96 -11.78 -26.12
N LYS A 109 9.17 -12.05 -26.63
CA LYS A 109 10.41 -11.59 -26.00
C LYS A 109 10.50 -10.06 -25.92
N SER A 110 10.08 -9.35 -26.97
CA SER A 110 10.05 -7.89 -26.97
C SER A 110 9.08 -7.36 -25.90
N GLN A 111 7.90 -7.94 -25.82
CA GLN A 111 6.89 -7.60 -24.82
C GLN A 111 7.36 -7.92 -23.38
N ASP A 112 8.04 -9.05 -23.17
CA ASP A 112 8.61 -9.41 -21.87
C ASP A 112 9.69 -8.41 -21.46
N LEU A 113 10.57 -8.00 -22.38
CA LEU A 113 11.57 -6.96 -22.10
C LEU A 113 10.95 -5.61 -21.76
N GLU A 114 9.85 -5.23 -22.41
CA GLU A 114 9.12 -3.99 -22.07
C GLU A 114 8.47 -4.06 -20.69
N LYS A 115 7.84 -5.18 -20.35
CA LYS A 115 7.29 -5.43 -19.01
C LYS A 115 8.40 -5.42 -17.96
N ASP A 116 9.53 -6.06 -18.22
CA ASP A 116 10.69 -6.05 -17.32
C ASP A 116 11.26 -4.64 -17.11
N ARG A 117 11.29 -3.81 -18.16
CA ARG A 117 11.67 -2.38 -18.04
C ARG A 117 10.67 -1.63 -17.18
N LEU A 118 9.37 -1.87 -17.34
CA LEU A 118 8.33 -1.23 -16.54
C LEU A 118 8.42 -1.67 -15.07
N ILE A 119 8.60 -2.96 -14.82
CA ILE A 119 8.82 -3.51 -13.47
C ILE A 119 10.01 -2.85 -12.81
N LYS A 120 11.15 -2.73 -13.51
CA LYS A 120 12.34 -2.03 -12.97
C LYS A 120 12.09 -0.56 -12.68
N LYS A 121 11.34 0.15 -13.53
CA LYS A 121 10.95 1.55 -13.29
C LYS A 121 10.07 1.68 -12.06
N LEU A 122 9.04 0.83 -11.93
CA LEU A 122 8.14 0.83 -10.78
C LEU A 122 8.87 0.43 -9.49
N GLN A 123 9.77 -0.55 -9.53
CA GLN A 123 10.62 -0.92 -8.41
C GLN A 123 11.50 0.25 -7.96
N LYS A 124 12.11 0.98 -8.91
CA LYS A 124 12.89 2.17 -8.61
C LYS A 124 12.03 3.27 -7.98
N GLN A 125 10.85 3.55 -8.53
CA GLN A 125 9.91 4.52 -7.95
C GLN A 125 9.48 4.16 -6.53
N ILE A 126 9.25 2.87 -6.26
CA ILE A 126 8.94 2.41 -4.89
C ILE A 126 10.11 2.66 -3.95
N GLU A 127 11.35 2.41 -4.38
CA GLU A 127 12.52 2.65 -3.53
C GLU A 127 12.79 4.15 -3.33
N ASP A 128 12.65 4.96 -4.38
CA ASP A 128 12.79 6.42 -4.31
C ASP A 128 11.73 7.00 -3.35
N ASN A 129 10.45 6.63 -3.48
CA ASN A 129 9.39 7.06 -2.56
C ASN A 129 9.63 6.59 -1.13
N ARG A 130 10.13 5.36 -0.94
CA ARG A 130 10.49 4.86 0.41
C ARG A 130 11.63 5.67 1.01
N GLN A 131 12.59 6.10 0.21
CA GLN A 131 13.69 6.94 0.66
C GLN A 131 13.21 8.34 1.02
N GLU A 132 12.35 8.94 0.19
CA GLU A 132 11.72 10.24 0.47
C GLU A 132 10.95 10.21 1.79
N ILE A 133 10.09 9.20 2.01
CA ILE A 133 9.36 9.02 3.26
C ILE A 133 10.33 8.85 4.45
N ARG A 134 11.41 8.07 4.29
CA ARG A 134 12.43 7.92 5.35
C ARG A 134 13.10 9.25 5.70
N ASP A 135 13.38 10.08 4.70
CA ASP A 135 14.07 11.35 4.90
C ASP A 135 13.11 12.42 5.46
N GLU A 136 11.84 12.43 5.06
CA GLU A 136 10.78 13.25 5.68
C GLU A 136 10.54 12.84 7.14
N MET A 137 10.45 11.54 7.43
CA MET A 137 10.32 11.05 8.81
C MET A 137 11.52 11.48 9.66
N LYS A 138 12.74 11.41 9.14
CA LYS A 138 13.93 11.90 9.87
C LYS A 138 13.86 13.40 10.13
N LYS A 139 13.49 14.21 9.13
CA LYS A 139 13.33 15.66 9.31
C LYS A 139 12.30 15.99 10.39
N LEU A 140 11.13 15.37 10.35
CA LEU A 140 10.09 15.56 11.38
C LEU A 140 10.56 15.13 12.78
N ILE A 141 11.32 14.04 12.87
CA ILE A 141 11.91 13.58 14.12
C ILE A 141 12.92 14.61 14.65
N ASP A 142 13.77 15.14 13.79
CA ASP A 142 14.81 16.09 14.19
C ASP A 142 14.20 17.46 14.56
N GLU A 143 13.21 17.95 13.82
CA GLU A 143 12.41 19.14 14.18
C GLU A 143 11.73 18.96 15.55
N ALA A 144 11.12 17.80 15.81
CA ALA A 144 10.49 17.50 17.09
C ALA A 144 11.51 17.43 18.24
N LYS A 145 12.71 16.90 17.99
CA LYS A 145 13.81 16.90 18.98
C LYS A 145 14.29 18.31 19.28
N GLU A 146 14.44 19.16 18.28
CA GLU A 146 14.85 20.56 18.44
C GLU A 146 13.82 21.34 19.26
N GLN A 147 12.52 21.19 18.94
CA GLN A 147 11.44 21.80 19.71
C GLN A 147 11.44 21.30 21.16
N LYS A 148 11.66 20.00 21.38
CA LYS A 148 11.76 19.43 22.73
C LYS A 148 12.93 20.05 23.50
N ALA A 149 14.11 20.12 22.90
CA ALA A 149 15.30 20.68 23.52
C ALA A 149 15.12 22.17 23.84
N GLU A 150 14.47 22.95 22.95
CA GLU A 150 14.16 24.36 23.21
C GLU A 150 13.18 24.53 24.38
N MET A 151 12.16 23.69 24.45
CA MET A 151 11.19 23.70 25.56
C MET A 151 11.83 23.27 26.88
N GLU A 152 12.70 22.27 26.87
CA GLU A 152 13.48 21.85 28.04
C GLU A 152 14.40 22.99 28.52
N LEU A 153 15.08 23.69 27.60
CA LEU A 153 15.93 24.84 27.95
C LEU A 153 15.11 26.00 28.54
N ARG A 154 13.96 26.34 27.95
CA ARG A 154 13.06 27.38 28.49
C ARG A 154 12.55 27.01 29.88
N LEU A 155 12.24 25.74 30.10
CA LEU A 155 11.78 25.24 31.40
C LEU A 155 12.90 25.35 32.44
N GLU A 156 14.13 24.95 32.09
CA GLU A 156 15.30 25.09 32.95
C GLU A 156 15.54 26.57 33.31
N GLN A 157 15.50 27.47 32.32
CA GLN A 157 15.62 28.92 32.55
C GLN A 157 14.55 29.42 33.53
N LYS A 158 13.27 29.08 33.31
CA LYS A 158 12.18 29.48 34.20
C LYS A 158 12.31 28.89 35.59
N SER A 159 12.80 27.66 35.71
CA SER A 159 13.09 27.04 37.01
C SER A 159 14.20 27.78 37.75
N SER A 160 15.24 28.23 37.03
CA SER A 160 16.33 29.02 37.60
C SER A 160 15.85 30.40 38.08
N GLU A 161 14.99 31.07 37.31
CA GLU A 161 14.35 32.35 37.70
C GLU A 161 13.51 32.18 38.96
N VAL A 162 12.70 31.11 39.03
CA VAL A 162 11.89 30.81 40.22
C VAL A 162 12.76 30.55 41.44
N ASN A 163 13.86 29.80 41.28
CA ASN A 163 14.79 29.54 42.38
C ASN A 163 15.48 30.82 42.88
N GLN A 164 15.83 31.73 41.96
CA GLN A 164 16.39 33.04 42.31
C GLN A 164 15.36 33.88 43.09
N LEU A 165 14.13 34.01 42.58
CA LEU A 165 13.05 34.73 43.26
C LEU A 165 12.75 34.12 44.64
N GLN A 166 12.79 32.79 44.79
CA GLN A 166 12.64 32.12 46.09
C GLN A 166 13.81 32.41 47.04
N SER A 167 15.03 32.58 46.53
CA SER A 167 16.16 33.03 47.34
C SER A 167 15.96 34.47 47.80
N GLU A 168 15.65 35.38 46.88
CA GLU A 168 15.39 36.79 47.20
C GLU A 168 14.24 36.96 48.20
N LEU A 169 13.20 36.13 48.09
CA LEU A 169 12.06 36.17 49.01
C LEU A 169 12.43 35.68 50.41
N ARG A 170 13.34 34.70 50.51
CA ARG A 170 13.94 34.27 51.79
C ARG A 170 14.79 35.38 52.39
N ASP A 171 15.66 36.00 51.60
CA ASP A 171 16.52 37.10 52.06
C ASP A 171 15.68 38.31 52.53
N MET A 172 14.61 38.64 51.81
CA MET A 172 13.64 39.66 52.22
C MET A 172 12.91 39.30 53.51
N HIS A 173 12.58 38.03 53.72
CA HIS A 173 11.96 37.58 54.96
C HIS A 173 12.93 37.71 56.15
N GLU A 174 14.18 37.29 55.97
CA GLU A 174 15.24 37.47 56.98
C GLU A 174 15.51 38.94 57.28
N PHE A 175 15.52 39.79 56.24
CA PHE A 175 15.69 41.23 56.42
C PHE A 175 14.54 41.84 57.24
N ARG A 176 13.30 41.44 56.99
CA ARG A 176 12.15 41.90 57.79
C ARG A 176 12.26 41.47 59.26
N LEU A 177 12.63 40.21 59.51
CA LEU A 177 12.87 39.71 60.87
C LEU A 177 13.94 40.53 61.60
N LYS A 178 15.09 40.77 60.95
CA LYS A 178 16.18 41.58 61.53
C LYS A 178 15.76 43.03 61.75
N ARG A 179 15.03 43.63 60.80
CA ARG A 179 14.49 44.99 60.94
C ARG A 179 13.56 45.08 62.16
N ASP A 180 12.66 44.12 62.32
CA ASP A 180 11.70 44.11 63.42
C ASP A 180 12.43 43.92 64.77
N GLN A 181 13.48 43.09 64.81
CA GLN A 181 14.37 42.97 65.98
C GLN A 181 15.10 44.28 66.31
N MET A 182 15.75 44.92 65.32
CA MET A 182 16.44 46.19 65.55
C MET A 182 15.47 47.29 65.97
N GLN A 183 14.24 47.32 65.44
CA GLN A 183 13.23 48.28 65.85
C GLN A 183 12.83 48.07 67.31
N GLN A 184 12.64 46.82 67.74
CA GLN A 184 12.38 46.49 69.15
C GLN A 184 13.53 46.95 70.05
N GLU A 185 14.79 46.70 69.67
CA GLU A 185 15.96 47.17 70.43
C GLU A 185 16.01 48.71 70.53
N LEU A 186 15.69 49.43 69.44
CA LEU A 186 15.62 50.89 69.45
C LEU A 186 14.49 51.41 70.35
N ASP A 187 13.33 50.77 70.32
CA ASP A 187 12.20 51.13 71.17
C ASP A 187 12.55 50.88 72.65
N GLU A 188 13.17 49.74 72.99
CA GLU A 188 13.66 49.42 74.34
C GLU A 188 14.72 50.42 74.84
N ILE A 189 15.69 50.80 73.99
CA ILE A 189 16.68 51.82 74.34
C ILE A 189 16.00 53.18 74.55
N THR A 190 15.05 53.54 73.69
CA THR A 190 14.32 54.82 73.79
C THR A 190 13.48 54.86 75.07
N GLU A 191 12.81 53.76 75.42
CA GLU A 191 12.06 53.62 76.65
C GLU A 191 12.97 53.68 77.88
N SER A 192 14.10 52.97 77.89
CA SER A 192 15.06 53.00 79.00
C SER A 192 15.68 54.38 79.19
N MET A 193 16.03 55.08 78.11
CA MET A 193 16.51 56.47 78.13
C MET A 193 15.44 57.42 78.67
N ASN A 194 14.19 57.28 78.20
CA ASN A 194 13.08 58.09 78.69
C ASN A 194 12.79 57.83 80.17
N ALA A 195 12.86 56.59 80.62
CA ALA A 195 12.72 56.21 82.02
C ALA A 195 13.84 56.80 82.87
N ALA A 196 15.10 56.70 82.42
CA ALA A 196 16.25 57.31 83.08
C ALA A 196 16.11 58.85 83.14
N GLY A 197 15.67 59.48 82.05
CA GLY A 197 15.39 60.92 81.98
C GLY A 197 14.28 61.37 82.93
N LYS A 198 13.18 60.59 83.04
CA LYS A 198 12.12 60.82 84.03
C LYS A 198 12.66 60.68 85.45
N ASN A 199 13.37 59.59 85.75
CA ASN A 199 13.96 59.36 87.07
C ASN A 199 14.94 60.47 87.47
N HIS A 200 15.76 60.96 86.54
CA HIS A 200 16.67 62.07 86.79
C HIS A 200 15.93 63.38 87.02
N LYS A 201 14.92 63.70 86.20
CA LYS A 201 14.06 64.87 86.41
C LYS A 201 13.33 64.81 87.75
N GLU A 202 12.81 63.64 88.13
CA GLU A 202 12.17 63.44 89.43
C GLU A 202 13.17 63.59 90.59
N ALA A 203 14.39 63.10 90.44
CA ALA A 203 15.45 63.28 91.43
C ALA A 203 15.86 64.74 91.57
N LEU A 204 16.04 65.46 90.45
CA LEU A 204 16.28 66.90 90.43
C LEU A 204 15.12 67.66 91.09
N ALA A 205 13.88 67.39 90.71
CA ALA A 205 12.71 68.03 91.32
C ALA A 205 12.57 67.73 92.82
N LYS A 206 12.99 66.53 93.28
CA LYS A 206 13.07 66.22 94.72
C LYS A 206 14.16 67.02 95.41
N MET A 207 15.33 67.16 94.79
CA MET A 207 16.46 67.92 95.32
C MET A 207 16.16 69.42 95.34
N GLU A 208 15.59 69.97 94.26
CA GLU A 208 15.10 71.34 94.16
C GLU A 208 14.02 71.62 95.18
N ARG A 209 13.03 70.72 95.37
CA ARG A 209 12.04 70.88 96.44
C ARG A 209 12.68 70.95 97.81
N LYS A 210 13.64 70.07 98.12
CA LYS A 210 14.38 70.14 99.39
C LYS A 210 15.15 71.46 99.53
N PHE A 211 15.83 71.90 98.48
CA PHE A 211 16.54 73.18 98.50
C PHE A 211 15.60 74.38 98.64
N LEU A 212 14.44 74.36 97.98
CA LEU A 212 13.43 75.39 98.10
C LEU A 212 12.78 75.35 99.46
N GLU A 213 12.49 74.18 100.04
CA GLU A 213 11.99 74.04 101.40
C GLU A 213 13.00 74.59 102.41
N ASP A 214 14.29 74.25 102.29
CA ASP A 214 15.34 74.80 103.16
C ASP A 214 15.56 76.30 102.93
N LYS A 215 15.52 76.76 101.67
CA LYS A 215 15.64 78.17 101.32
C LYS A 215 14.45 78.96 101.84
N VAL A 216 13.23 78.47 101.65
CA VAL A 216 11.99 79.07 102.18
C VAL A 216 12.00 79.04 103.68
N ARG A 217 12.45 77.96 104.35
CA ARG A 217 12.62 77.97 105.80
C ARG A 217 13.57 79.07 106.25
N LEU A 218 14.72 79.24 105.58
CA LEU A 218 15.67 80.32 105.87
C LEU A 218 15.14 81.71 105.51
N GLU A 219 14.41 81.85 104.41
CA GLU A 219 13.75 83.09 103.98
C GLU A 219 12.51 83.41 104.82
N GLU A 220 11.84 82.43 105.41
CA GLU A 220 10.78 82.60 106.40
C GLU A 220 11.39 82.95 107.75
N GLU A 221 12.52 82.37 108.15
CA GLU A 221 13.26 82.78 109.35
C GLU A 221 13.75 84.23 109.20
N ALA A 222 14.36 84.58 108.06
CA ALA A 222 14.80 85.95 107.76
C ALA A 222 13.63 86.89 107.47
N GLY A 223 12.62 86.41 106.76
CA GLY A 223 11.40 87.12 106.39
C GLY A 223 10.45 87.28 107.56
N GLN A 224 10.47 86.43 108.58
CA GLN A 224 9.80 86.70 109.85
C GLN A 224 10.50 87.86 110.55
N VAL A 225 11.84 87.94 110.50
CA VAL A 225 12.55 89.10 111.05
C VAL A 225 12.25 90.38 110.24
N VAL A 226 12.22 90.29 108.91
CA VAL A 226 11.92 91.43 108.02
C VAL A 226 10.45 91.80 108.05
N ASN A 227 9.51 90.86 108.03
CA ASN A 227 8.07 91.08 108.17
C ASN A 227 7.74 91.53 109.58
N GLN A 228 8.43 91.08 110.63
CA GLN A 228 8.27 91.73 111.94
C GLN A 228 8.69 93.20 111.84
N LEU A 229 9.80 93.52 111.16
CA LEU A 229 10.20 94.92 110.89
C LEU A 229 9.25 95.68 109.95
N ALA A 230 8.70 95.01 108.94
CA ALA A 230 7.92 95.61 107.86
C ALA A 230 6.44 95.65 108.18
N GLU A 231 5.89 94.72 108.95
CA GLU A 231 4.60 94.82 109.62
C GLU A 231 4.70 95.87 110.72
N GLN A 232 5.80 95.97 111.47
CA GLN A 232 6.03 97.14 112.35
C GLN A 232 6.00 98.44 111.53
N ALA A 233 6.69 98.52 110.40
CA ALA A 233 6.70 99.73 109.56
C ALA A 233 5.39 99.99 108.77
N HIS A 234 4.72 98.95 108.27
CA HIS A 234 3.47 99.03 107.50
C HIS A 234 2.27 99.20 108.42
N THR A 235 2.20 98.56 109.59
CA THR A 235 1.17 98.88 110.58
C THR A 235 1.37 100.30 111.07
N GLU A 236 2.60 100.74 111.30
CA GLU A 236 2.89 102.13 111.67
C GLU A 236 2.60 103.14 110.53
N ALA A 237 2.72 102.74 109.25
CA ALA A 237 2.38 103.59 108.10
C ALA A 237 0.88 103.57 107.75
N ILE A 238 0.21 102.42 107.87
CA ILE A 238 -1.24 102.25 107.67
C ILE A 238 -1.99 102.95 108.82
N MET A 239 -1.52 102.87 110.06
CA MET A 239 -2.04 103.67 111.19
C MET A 239 -1.87 105.18 111.01
N LYS A 240 -0.99 105.62 110.08
CA LYS A 240 -0.79 107.02 109.69
C LYS A 240 -1.57 107.42 108.43
N LEU A 241 -2.32 106.51 107.80
CA LEU A 241 -3.15 106.75 106.61
C LEU A 241 -4.64 106.86 106.98
N ASP A 242 -5.36 107.78 106.33
CA ASP A 242 -6.79 107.99 106.56
C ASP A 242 -7.64 106.79 106.08
N GLU A 243 -8.72 106.49 106.81
CA GLU A 243 -9.56 105.29 106.65
C GLU A 243 -10.14 105.09 105.23
N THR A 244 -10.37 106.18 104.50
CA THR A 244 -10.83 106.17 103.10
C THR A 244 -9.80 105.62 102.12
N THR A 245 -8.52 105.93 102.32
CA THR A 245 -7.42 105.47 101.46
C THR A 245 -7.15 103.98 101.63
N GLN A 246 -7.30 103.45 102.86
CA GLN A 246 -7.20 102.03 103.14
C GLN A 246 -8.32 101.22 102.48
N ALA A 247 -9.55 101.73 102.49
CA ALA A 247 -10.69 101.09 101.83
C ALA A 247 -10.51 101.02 100.30
N VAL A 248 -10.04 102.11 99.68
CA VAL A 248 -9.75 102.17 98.23
C VAL A 248 -8.62 101.21 97.84
N TYR A 249 -7.61 101.01 98.69
CA TYR A 249 -6.54 100.05 98.43
C TYR A 249 -7.06 98.60 98.45
N LYS A 250 -7.85 98.23 99.47
CA LYS A 250 -8.47 96.89 99.55
C LYS A 250 -9.33 96.58 98.33
N GLU A 251 -10.11 97.56 97.86
CA GLU A 251 -10.94 97.38 96.68
C GLU A 251 -10.12 97.29 95.39
N ASN A 252 -9.05 98.07 95.23
CA ASN A 252 -8.15 97.95 94.07
C ASN A 252 -7.43 96.60 94.02
N VAL A 253 -7.05 96.03 95.18
CA VAL A 253 -6.47 94.68 95.27
C VAL A 253 -7.51 93.66 94.81
N ARG A 254 -8.74 93.73 95.32
CA ARG A 254 -9.84 92.84 94.93
C ARG A 254 -10.17 92.92 93.43
N LEU A 255 -10.22 94.13 92.87
CA LEU A 255 -10.47 94.35 91.44
C LEU A 255 -9.31 93.82 90.57
N SER A 256 -8.07 93.98 91.02
CA SER A 256 -6.90 93.45 90.31
C SER A 256 -6.90 91.92 90.29
N GLU A 257 -7.20 91.28 91.42
CA GLU A 257 -7.37 89.82 91.51
C GLU A 257 -8.46 89.32 90.56
N ALA A 258 -9.65 89.95 90.59
CA ALA A 258 -10.75 89.61 89.67
C ALA A 258 -10.35 89.76 88.19
N LEU A 259 -9.62 90.83 87.83
CA LEU A 259 -9.17 91.06 86.46
C LEU A 259 -8.14 90.01 86.01
N THR A 260 -7.22 89.59 86.90
CA THR A 260 -6.25 88.55 86.58
C THR A 260 -6.91 87.18 86.35
N LEU A 261 -7.92 86.82 87.15
CA LEU A 261 -8.71 85.60 86.96
C LEU A 261 -9.39 85.59 85.59
N HIS A 262 -10.11 86.66 85.24
CA HIS A 262 -10.78 86.75 83.93
C HIS A 262 -9.80 86.74 82.75
N LYS A 263 -8.63 87.36 82.90
CA LYS A 263 -7.57 87.33 81.87
C LYS A 263 -7.05 85.91 81.65
N ASN A 264 -6.83 85.16 82.73
CA ASN A 264 -6.37 83.78 82.67
C ASN A 264 -7.44 82.88 82.03
N ASP A 265 -8.70 83.03 82.43
CA ASP A 265 -9.82 82.28 81.83
C ASP A 265 -9.95 82.56 80.33
N ALA A 266 -9.89 83.82 79.91
CA ALA A 266 -9.89 84.19 78.50
C ALA A 266 -8.72 83.57 77.72
N GLN A 267 -7.53 83.50 78.32
CA GLN A 267 -6.37 82.83 77.70
C GLN A 267 -6.54 81.32 77.61
N THR A 268 -7.08 80.65 78.63
CA THR A 268 -7.31 79.19 78.57
C THR A 268 -8.37 78.83 77.53
N LEU A 269 -9.44 79.62 77.42
CA LEU A 269 -10.47 79.44 76.39
C LEU A 269 -9.90 79.66 74.98
N ARG A 270 -9.04 80.67 74.78
CA ARG A 270 -8.35 80.89 73.50
C ARG A 270 -7.48 79.69 73.10
N LYS A 271 -6.63 79.20 74.01
CA LYS A 271 -5.79 78.03 73.76
C LYS A 271 -6.62 76.78 73.42
N LYS A 272 -7.72 76.55 74.14
CA LYS A 272 -8.63 75.43 73.85
C LYS A 272 -9.28 75.58 72.47
N ASN A 273 -9.69 76.78 72.10
CA ASN A 273 -10.28 77.06 70.79
C ASN A 273 -9.25 76.86 69.66
N GLU A 274 -8.02 77.32 69.84
CA GLU A 274 -6.90 77.10 68.90
C GLU A 274 -6.67 75.60 68.67
N VAL A 275 -6.57 74.80 69.75
CA VAL A 275 -6.40 73.34 69.65
C VAL A 275 -7.60 72.68 68.95
N LEU A 276 -8.83 73.10 69.24
CA LEU A 276 -10.02 72.58 68.58
C LEU A 276 -10.06 72.92 67.08
N VAL A 277 -9.64 74.13 66.71
CA VAL A 277 -9.53 74.55 65.30
C VAL A 277 -8.46 73.73 64.58
N GLU A 278 -7.29 73.52 65.19
CA GLU A 278 -6.25 72.65 64.64
C GLU A 278 -6.75 71.22 64.43
N HIS A 279 -7.44 70.66 65.43
CA HIS A 279 -8.01 69.32 65.34
C HIS A 279 -9.07 69.21 64.23
N ASN A 280 -9.97 70.19 64.11
CA ASN A 280 -10.95 70.24 63.04
C ASN A 280 -10.29 70.33 61.66
N ASN A 281 -9.23 71.13 61.52
CA ASN A 281 -8.48 71.24 60.26
C ASN A 281 -7.81 69.91 59.89
N ARG A 282 -7.19 69.22 60.85
CA ARG A 282 -6.60 67.88 60.63
C ARG A 282 -7.67 66.87 60.22
N LEU A 283 -8.81 66.87 60.90
CA LEU A 283 -9.91 65.96 60.57
C LEU A 283 -10.50 66.24 59.17
N CYS A 284 -10.57 67.50 58.75
CA CYS A 284 -10.97 67.86 57.39
C CYS A 284 -9.98 67.32 56.35
N GLN A 285 -8.68 67.46 56.57
CA GLN A 285 -7.64 66.91 55.69
C GLN A 285 -7.75 65.38 55.59
N GLU A 286 -7.84 64.67 56.71
CA GLU A 286 -8.02 63.21 56.72
C GLU A 286 -9.30 62.79 55.97
N LYS A 287 -10.39 63.54 56.13
CA LYS A 287 -11.65 63.27 55.42
C LYS A 287 -11.48 63.44 53.90
N GLU A 288 -10.78 64.49 53.46
CA GLU A 288 -10.51 64.76 52.06
C GLU A 288 -9.62 63.67 51.43
N GLU A 289 -8.54 63.30 52.11
CA GLU A 289 -7.63 62.21 51.69
C GLU A 289 -8.38 60.88 51.58
N ARG A 290 -9.17 60.52 52.60
CA ARG A 290 -10.00 59.31 52.57
C ARG A 290 -11.03 59.36 51.44
N ALA A 291 -11.65 60.53 51.18
CA ALA A 291 -12.61 60.69 50.10
C ALA A 291 -11.97 60.59 48.71
N GLN A 292 -10.71 60.99 48.55
CA GLN A 292 -9.94 60.79 47.31
C GLN A 292 -9.59 59.31 47.11
N LEU A 293 -9.07 58.65 48.16
CA LEU A 293 -8.74 57.23 48.11
C LEU A 293 -9.97 56.36 47.78
N ILE A 294 -11.13 56.65 48.37
CA ILE A 294 -12.37 55.94 48.06
C ILE A 294 -12.74 56.12 46.59
N ARG A 295 -12.62 57.34 46.04
CA ARG A 295 -12.91 57.61 44.63
C ARG A 295 -11.99 56.79 43.71
N GLU A 296 -10.69 56.81 43.96
CA GLU A 296 -9.71 56.02 43.20
C GLU A 296 -10.02 54.52 43.26
N LYS A 297 -10.34 53.98 44.44
CA LYS A 297 -10.70 52.56 44.59
C LYS A 297 -11.98 52.18 43.87
N VAL A 298 -12.98 53.07 43.86
CA VAL A 298 -14.22 52.88 43.10
C VAL A 298 -13.96 52.88 41.60
N GLU A 299 -13.11 53.79 41.11
CA GLU A 299 -12.72 53.84 39.69
C GLU A 299 -11.92 52.60 39.27
N GLU A 300 -10.95 52.17 40.06
CA GLU A 300 -10.21 50.92 39.85
C GLU A 300 -11.16 49.71 39.79
N ALA A 301 -12.10 49.61 40.73
CA ALA A 301 -13.08 48.53 40.75
C ALA A 301 -14.02 48.57 39.53
N ALA A 302 -14.42 49.76 39.07
CA ALA A 302 -15.23 49.93 37.87
C ALA A 302 -14.47 49.47 36.61
N GLN A 303 -13.20 49.85 36.48
CA GLN A 303 -12.34 49.42 35.37
C GLN A 303 -12.12 47.90 35.38
N GLN A 304 -11.89 47.29 36.55
CA GLN A 304 -11.76 45.84 36.70
C GLN A 304 -13.05 45.11 36.31
N LYS A 305 -14.22 45.60 36.74
CA LYS A 305 -15.52 45.05 36.34
C LYS A 305 -15.73 45.08 34.83
N GLU A 306 -15.35 46.18 34.16
CA GLU A 306 -15.46 46.27 32.70
C GLU A 306 -14.50 45.31 31.98
N LYS A 307 -13.27 45.15 32.48
CA LYS A 307 -12.33 44.13 31.97
C LYS A 307 -12.89 42.72 32.14
N LEU A 308 -13.45 42.39 33.31
CA LEU A 308 -14.10 41.10 33.56
C LEU A 308 -15.28 40.88 32.62
N ARG A 309 -16.13 41.88 32.41
CA ARG A 309 -17.26 41.81 31.48
C ARG A 309 -16.81 41.56 30.04
N LYS A 310 -15.74 42.21 29.57
CA LYS A 310 -15.16 41.97 28.24
C LYS A 310 -14.62 40.56 28.12
N LEU A 311 -13.91 40.06 29.13
CA LEU A 311 -13.40 38.70 29.16
C LEU A 311 -14.53 37.66 29.18
N GLN A 312 -15.57 37.87 29.98
CA GLN A 312 -16.76 37.00 30.02
C GLN A 312 -17.42 36.89 28.65
N LYS A 313 -17.68 38.02 27.98
CA LYS A 313 -18.23 38.00 26.61
C LYS A 313 -17.34 37.24 25.64
N LYS A 314 -16.01 37.41 25.73
CA LYS A 314 -15.07 36.69 24.87
C LYS A 314 -15.14 35.17 25.13
N VAL A 315 -15.18 34.76 26.40
CA VAL A 315 -15.36 33.35 26.78
C VAL A 315 -16.68 32.82 26.23
N GLU A 316 -17.80 33.53 26.42
CA GLU A 316 -19.10 33.13 25.87
C GLU A 316 -19.07 32.96 24.34
N THR A 317 -18.45 33.90 23.61
CA THR A 317 -18.33 33.79 22.15
C THR A 317 -17.47 32.60 21.71
N LEU A 318 -16.38 32.32 22.43
CA LEU A 318 -15.51 31.18 22.14
C LEU A 318 -16.17 29.85 22.50
N GLU A 319 -16.93 29.80 23.59
CA GLU A 319 -17.73 28.62 23.93
C GLU A 319 -18.82 28.36 22.89
N GLN A 320 -19.47 29.40 22.38
CA GLN A 320 -20.47 29.28 21.32
C GLN A 320 -19.84 28.75 20.03
N SER A 321 -18.69 29.30 19.59
CA SER A 321 -18.00 28.80 18.39
C SER A 321 -17.51 27.37 18.56
N LEU A 322 -16.95 27.01 19.72
CA LEU A 322 -16.54 25.64 20.03
C LEU A 322 -17.72 24.67 20.04
N ARG A 323 -18.88 25.08 20.59
CA ARG A 323 -20.10 24.26 20.56
C ARG A 323 -20.59 24.03 19.14
N LEU A 324 -20.54 25.03 18.27
CA LEU A 324 -20.92 24.89 16.86
C LEU A 324 -19.96 23.94 16.13
N MET A 325 -18.65 24.17 16.25
CA MET A 325 -17.64 23.28 15.66
C MET A 325 -17.80 21.84 16.16
N ALA A 326 -18.04 21.64 17.45
CA ALA A 326 -18.25 20.30 18.02
C ALA A 326 -19.48 19.59 17.42
N ARG A 327 -20.59 20.33 17.22
CA ARG A 327 -21.79 19.79 16.57
C ARG A 327 -21.55 19.44 15.11
N GLU A 328 -20.91 20.33 14.35
CA GLU A 328 -20.56 20.09 12.95
C GLU A 328 -19.68 18.84 12.82
N PHE A 329 -18.66 18.68 13.68
CA PHE A 329 -17.84 17.48 13.72
C PHE A 329 -18.64 16.21 14.07
N GLU A 330 -19.61 16.29 14.99
CA GLU A 330 -20.46 15.15 15.32
C GLU A 330 -21.38 14.75 14.17
N GLU A 331 -21.95 15.73 13.47
CA GLU A 331 -22.78 15.54 12.28
C GLU A 331 -21.98 14.94 11.12
N GLU A 332 -20.82 15.51 10.80
CA GLU A 332 -19.91 14.96 9.78
C GLU A 332 -19.51 13.53 10.09
N ARG A 333 -19.17 13.24 11.36
CA ARG A 333 -18.85 11.87 11.80
C ARG A 333 -20.06 10.95 11.69
N ALA A 334 -21.28 11.43 11.94
CA ALA A 334 -22.50 10.64 11.78
C ALA A 334 -22.80 10.32 10.32
N VAL A 335 -22.69 11.30 9.43
CA VAL A 335 -22.87 11.13 7.98
C VAL A 335 -21.82 10.17 7.43
N ALA A 336 -20.54 10.35 7.77
CA ALA A 336 -19.48 9.42 7.35
C ALA A 336 -19.78 8.00 7.82
N ARG A 337 -20.15 7.80 9.10
CA ARG A 337 -20.54 6.47 9.61
C ARG A 337 -21.71 5.87 8.84
N ALA A 338 -22.74 6.66 8.52
CA ALA A 338 -23.89 6.18 7.76
C ALA A 338 -23.50 5.77 6.33
N GLN A 339 -22.64 6.55 5.66
CA GLN A 339 -22.10 6.22 4.34
C GLN A 339 -21.31 4.90 4.38
N TRP A 340 -20.35 4.77 5.30
CA TRP A 340 -19.58 3.54 5.48
C TRP A 340 -20.47 2.32 5.77
N GLN A 341 -21.54 2.50 6.55
CA GLN A 341 -22.50 1.42 6.82
C GLN A 341 -23.28 1.02 5.56
N SER A 342 -23.72 1.99 4.76
CA SER A 342 -24.42 1.73 3.50
C SER A 342 -23.53 1.03 2.48
N GLU A 343 -22.30 1.51 2.30
CA GLU A 343 -21.30 0.88 1.42
C GLU A 343 -20.98 -0.54 1.89
N SER A 344 -20.72 -0.73 3.19
CA SER A 344 -20.47 -2.08 3.73
C SER A 344 -21.65 -3.02 3.55
N GLN A 345 -22.89 -2.52 3.61
CA GLN A 345 -24.08 -3.33 3.32
C GLN A 345 -24.17 -3.69 1.83
N ALA A 346 -23.87 -2.75 0.93
CA ALA A 346 -23.82 -2.99 -0.51
C ALA A 346 -22.75 -4.04 -0.86
N ASP A 347 -21.54 -3.91 -0.32
CA ASP A 347 -20.44 -4.86 -0.50
C ASP A 347 -20.83 -6.26 0.02
N ARG A 348 -21.48 -6.34 1.18
CA ARG A 348 -21.97 -7.62 1.72
C ARG A 348 -22.98 -8.27 0.79
N ALA A 349 -23.90 -7.48 0.21
CA ALA A 349 -24.87 -7.99 -0.74
C ALA A 349 -24.20 -8.50 -2.02
N GLU A 350 -23.22 -7.76 -2.56
CA GLU A 350 -22.45 -8.18 -3.73
C GLU A 350 -21.66 -9.48 -3.46
N VAL A 351 -21.00 -9.58 -2.31
CA VAL A 351 -20.28 -10.81 -1.91
C VAL A 351 -21.23 -12.01 -1.86
N VAL A 352 -22.45 -11.84 -1.36
CA VAL A 352 -23.46 -12.92 -1.35
C VAL A 352 -23.86 -13.30 -2.78
N GLN A 353 -24.11 -12.32 -3.66
CA GLN A 353 -24.46 -12.57 -5.05
C GLN A 353 -23.34 -13.30 -5.81
N LEU A 354 -22.10 -12.86 -5.66
CA LEU A 354 -20.93 -13.50 -6.27
C LEU A 354 -20.72 -14.92 -5.74
N ARG A 355 -20.88 -15.15 -4.44
CA ARG A 355 -20.84 -16.50 -3.87
C ARG A 355 -21.91 -17.40 -4.48
N HIS A 356 -23.14 -16.92 -4.59
CA HIS A 356 -24.21 -17.69 -5.23
C HIS A 356 -23.92 -18.02 -6.70
N ALA A 357 -23.41 -17.05 -7.46
CA ALA A 357 -23.03 -17.25 -8.85
C ALA A 357 -21.90 -18.28 -9.00
N THR A 358 -20.89 -18.24 -8.14
CA THR A 358 -19.80 -19.22 -8.16
C THR A 358 -20.28 -20.62 -7.78
N GLU A 359 -21.20 -20.76 -6.83
CA GLU A 359 -21.83 -22.05 -6.52
C GLU A 359 -22.61 -22.63 -7.70
N LEU A 360 -23.41 -21.80 -8.40
CA LEU A 360 -24.14 -22.24 -9.60
C LEU A 360 -23.18 -22.70 -10.69
N ARG A 361 -22.11 -21.95 -10.95
CA ARG A 361 -21.06 -22.35 -11.90
C ARG A 361 -20.35 -23.64 -11.49
N ALA A 362 -20.13 -23.86 -10.19
CA ALA A 362 -19.57 -25.12 -9.70
C ALA A 362 -20.53 -26.30 -9.92
N ARG A 363 -21.84 -26.11 -9.71
CA ARG A 363 -22.86 -27.13 -9.99
C ARG A 363 -22.92 -27.48 -11.48
N GLU A 364 -22.90 -26.48 -12.36
CA GLU A 364 -22.84 -26.67 -13.81
C GLU A 364 -21.56 -27.42 -14.22
N MET A 365 -20.41 -26.99 -13.70
CA MET A 365 -19.12 -27.64 -13.96
C MET A 365 -19.14 -29.10 -13.50
N ASN A 366 -19.73 -29.40 -12.33
CA ASN A 366 -19.86 -30.77 -11.84
C ASN A 366 -20.80 -31.60 -12.72
N ARG A 367 -21.88 -31.01 -13.27
CA ARG A 367 -22.73 -31.68 -14.25
C ARG A 367 -21.97 -32.01 -15.54
N VAL A 368 -21.18 -31.06 -16.06
CA VAL A 368 -20.32 -31.28 -17.23
C VAL A 368 -19.29 -32.38 -16.96
N LYS A 369 -18.63 -32.37 -15.80
CA LYS A 369 -17.68 -33.41 -15.39
C LYS A 369 -18.34 -34.79 -15.33
N LYS A 370 -19.55 -34.91 -14.78
CA LYS A 370 -20.32 -36.17 -14.76
C LYS A 370 -20.65 -36.64 -16.17
N LEU A 371 -21.11 -35.74 -17.04
CA LEU A 371 -21.42 -36.09 -18.43
C LEU A 371 -20.16 -36.53 -19.19
N ALA A 372 -19.06 -35.81 -19.04
CA ALA A 372 -17.77 -36.16 -19.65
C ALA A 372 -17.29 -37.54 -19.15
N ARG A 373 -17.42 -37.82 -17.86
CA ARG A 373 -17.12 -39.14 -17.29
C ARG A 373 -18.00 -40.23 -17.90
N ASN A 374 -19.31 -40.03 -17.97
CA ASN A 374 -20.22 -40.99 -18.60
C ASN A 374 -19.87 -41.25 -20.08
N ILE A 375 -19.50 -40.22 -20.84
CA ILE A 375 -19.07 -40.37 -22.23
C ILE A 375 -17.77 -41.17 -22.31
N LEU A 376 -16.82 -40.93 -21.40
CA LEU A 376 -15.58 -41.70 -21.33
C LEU A 376 -15.85 -43.16 -20.95
N ASP A 377 -16.69 -43.41 -19.95
CA ASP A 377 -17.08 -44.76 -19.52
C ASP A 377 -17.76 -45.51 -20.68
N GLN A 378 -18.73 -44.88 -21.37
CA GLN A 378 -19.37 -45.45 -22.56
C GLN A 378 -18.37 -45.75 -23.68
N ARG A 379 -17.41 -44.83 -23.92
CA ARG A 379 -16.35 -45.06 -24.90
C ARG A 379 -15.46 -46.24 -24.49
N SER A 380 -15.10 -46.34 -23.22
CA SER A 380 -14.31 -47.45 -22.69
C SER A 380 -15.05 -48.78 -22.81
N ASP A 381 -16.37 -48.81 -22.56
CA ASP A 381 -17.20 -50.01 -22.75
C ASP A 381 -17.21 -50.45 -24.22
N VAL A 382 -17.37 -49.49 -25.15
CA VAL A 382 -17.33 -49.77 -26.59
C VAL A 382 -15.93 -50.24 -27.02
N GLU A 383 -14.87 -49.62 -26.51
CA GLU A 383 -13.49 -50.05 -26.77
C GLU A 383 -13.25 -51.48 -26.28
N ALA A 384 -13.72 -51.82 -25.07
CA ALA A 384 -13.63 -53.16 -24.52
C ALA A 384 -14.39 -54.18 -25.39
N PHE A 385 -15.62 -53.85 -25.81
CA PHE A 385 -16.40 -54.69 -26.72
C PHE A 385 -15.69 -54.95 -28.05
N PHE A 386 -15.09 -53.93 -28.67
CA PHE A 386 -14.35 -54.11 -29.92
C PHE A 386 -13.08 -54.94 -29.74
N LEU A 387 -12.37 -54.79 -28.62
CA LEU A 387 -11.21 -55.62 -28.30
C LEU A 387 -11.61 -57.08 -28.08
N GLU A 388 -12.72 -57.32 -27.39
CA GLU A 388 -13.27 -58.67 -27.19
C GLU A 388 -13.72 -59.28 -28.52
N ALA A 389 -14.45 -58.54 -29.35
CA ALA A 389 -14.85 -59.00 -30.69
C ALA A 389 -13.63 -59.30 -31.58
N LEU A 390 -12.58 -58.47 -31.50
CA LEU A 390 -11.31 -58.73 -32.19
C LEU A 390 -10.61 -59.99 -31.67
N ALA A 391 -10.62 -60.22 -30.36
CA ALA A 391 -10.05 -61.42 -29.76
C ALA A 391 -10.81 -62.68 -30.22
N GLN A 392 -12.15 -62.65 -30.17
CA GLN A 392 -13.00 -63.73 -30.67
C GLN A 392 -12.73 -64.05 -32.14
N VAL A 393 -12.65 -63.01 -32.99
CA VAL A 393 -12.33 -63.21 -34.41
C VAL A 393 -10.92 -63.76 -34.59
N GLN A 394 -9.92 -63.32 -33.81
CA GLN A 394 -8.58 -63.89 -33.87
C GLN A 394 -8.54 -65.38 -33.45
N GLU A 395 -9.30 -65.75 -32.43
CA GLU A 395 -9.46 -67.15 -32.01
C GLU A 395 -10.13 -67.98 -33.12
N GLU A 396 -11.18 -67.47 -33.76
CA GLU A 396 -11.86 -68.15 -34.87
C GLU A 396 -11.00 -68.21 -36.15
N VAL A 397 -10.20 -67.18 -36.43
CA VAL A 397 -9.17 -67.20 -37.48
C VAL A 397 -8.13 -68.29 -37.18
N ALA A 398 -7.66 -68.40 -35.94
CA ALA A 398 -6.72 -69.44 -35.55
C ALA A 398 -7.35 -70.85 -35.65
N ALA A 399 -8.60 -71.01 -35.19
CA ALA A 399 -9.34 -72.27 -35.24
C ALA A 399 -9.64 -72.71 -36.68
N SER A 400 -10.11 -71.80 -37.53
CA SER A 400 -10.38 -72.05 -38.95
C SER A 400 -9.11 -72.40 -39.72
N ARG A 401 -7.99 -71.69 -39.49
CA ARG A 401 -6.68 -72.06 -40.05
C ARG A 401 -6.24 -73.45 -39.60
N ALA A 402 -6.40 -73.78 -38.32
CA ALA A 402 -6.06 -75.09 -37.78
C ALA A 402 -6.96 -76.21 -38.35
N HIS A 403 -8.26 -75.94 -38.52
CA HIS A 403 -9.21 -76.87 -39.14
C HIS A 403 -8.90 -77.08 -40.62
N TYR A 404 -8.68 -76.01 -41.40
CA TYR A 404 -8.30 -76.10 -42.81
C TYR A 404 -7.01 -76.90 -42.98
N LYS A 405 -6.01 -76.68 -42.12
CA LYS A 405 -4.77 -77.47 -42.11
C LYS A 405 -5.06 -78.96 -41.88
N ARG A 406 -5.86 -79.32 -40.88
CA ARG A 406 -6.24 -80.71 -40.58
C ARG A 406 -7.06 -81.34 -41.71
N ALA A 407 -8.05 -80.64 -42.24
CA ALA A 407 -8.89 -81.11 -43.34
C ALA A 407 -8.08 -81.30 -44.63
N ALA A 408 -7.18 -80.37 -44.97
CA ALA A 408 -6.28 -80.51 -46.10
C ALA A 408 -5.28 -81.68 -45.93
N GLN A 409 -4.78 -81.91 -44.70
CA GLN A 409 -3.97 -83.09 -44.36
C GLN A 409 -4.74 -84.38 -44.59
N HIS A 410 -5.95 -84.46 -44.03
CA HIS A 410 -6.81 -85.63 -44.16
C HIS A 410 -7.22 -85.88 -45.62
N ALA A 411 -7.57 -84.84 -46.38
CA ALA A 411 -7.93 -84.96 -47.80
C ALA A 411 -6.75 -85.46 -48.64
N TYR A 412 -5.54 -84.94 -48.39
CA TYR A 412 -4.32 -85.41 -49.05
C TYR A 412 -4.02 -86.88 -48.71
N GLN A 413 -4.10 -87.25 -47.42
CA GLN A 413 -3.89 -88.63 -46.97
C GLN A 413 -4.92 -89.59 -47.56
N ARG A 414 -6.21 -89.20 -47.62
CA ARG A 414 -7.28 -90.01 -48.22
C ARG A 414 -7.03 -90.25 -49.71
N LYS A 415 -6.67 -89.21 -50.47
CA LYS A 415 -6.31 -89.36 -51.89
C LYS A 415 -5.06 -90.23 -52.08
N LEU A 416 -4.07 -90.09 -51.20
CA LEU A 416 -2.87 -90.93 -51.23
C LEU A 416 -3.20 -92.41 -50.99
N GLN A 417 -4.08 -92.70 -50.02
CA GLN A 417 -4.57 -94.07 -49.75
C GLN A 417 -5.43 -94.62 -50.90
N GLY A 418 -6.28 -93.80 -51.52
CA GLY A 418 -7.08 -94.17 -52.70
C GLY A 418 -6.23 -94.48 -53.93
N ALA A 419 -5.15 -93.71 -54.14
CA ALA A 419 -4.18 -93.97 -55.21
C ALA A 419 -3.35 -95.24 -54.94
N LEU A 420 -2.98 -95.50 -53.68
CA LEU A 420 -2.35 -96.76 -53.28
C LEU A 420 -3.24 -97.99 -53.52
N ALA A 421 -4.56 -97.83 -53.38
CA ALA A 421 -5.56 -98.86 -53.67
C ALA A 421 -5.91 -98.98 -55.17
N GLY A 422 -5.24 -98.22 -56.06
CA GLY A 422 -5.40 -98.28 -57.52
C GLY A 422 -6.70 -97.66 -58.06
N ARG A 423 -7.43 -96.89 -57.26
CA ARG A 423 -8.72 -96.29 -57.65
C ARG A 423 -8.61 -94.83 -58.15
N GLU A 424 -7.52 -94.13 -57.82
CA GLU A 424 -7.29 -92.72 -58.17
C GLU A 424 -5.81 -92.46 -58.54
N GLU A 425 -5.50 -91.31 -59.16
CA GLU A 425 -4.12 -90.88 -59.44
C GLU A 425 -3.40 -90.35 -58.18
N TYR A 426 -2.07 -90.54 -58.10
CA TYR A 426 -1.26 -90.07 -56.98
C TYR A 426 -1.34 -88.53 -56.84
N PRO A 427 -1.75 -88.00 -55.67
CA PRO A 427 -1.85 -86.55 -55.48
C PRO A 427 -0.48 -85.87 -55.47
N ARG A 428 -0.40 -84.68 -56.07
CA ARG A 428 0.82 -83.85 -56.10
C ARG A 428 1.29 -83.51 -54.68
N VAL A 429 2.60 -83.67 -54.41
CA VAL A 429 3.19 -83.43 -53.08
C VAL A 429 2.77 -82.07 -52.54
N ARG A 430 2.14 -82.10 -51.36
CA ARG A 430 1.62 -80.91 -50.66
C ARG A 430 2.29 -80.81 -49.29
N THR A 431 2.85 -79.65 -48.98
CA THR A 431 3.57 -79.43 -47.71
C THR A 431 2.69 -78.77 -46.66
N PHE A 432 2.76 -79.26 -45.41
CA PHE A 432 1.97 -78.75 -44.28
C PHE A 432 2.80 -77.96 -43.25
N GLY A 433 4.10 -77.79 -43.50
CA GLY A 433 5.01 -76.94 -42.74
C GLY A 433 5.29 -75.61 -43.46
N LYS A 434 5.67 -74.58 -42.70
CA LYS A 434 6.03 -73.27 -43.26
C LYS A 434 7.47 -73.31 -43.81
N LEU A 435 7.63 -73.80 -45.04
CA LEU A 435 8.91 -73.79 -45.76
C LEU A 435 8.90 -72.70 -46.85
N GLN A 436 9.94 -71.85 -46.86
CA GLN A 436 10.07 -70.67 -47.73
C GLN A 436 10.14 -70.99 -49.24
N HIS A 437 10.51 -72.22 -49.61
CA HIS A 437 10.73 -72.63 -51.01
C HIS A 437 9.71 -73.66 -51.53
N SER A 438 8.58 -73.82 -50.84
CA SER A 438 7.54 -74.75 -51.27
C SER A 438 6.56 -74.11 -52.25
N THR A 439 6.45 -74.69 -53.45
CA THR A 439 5.54 -74.24 -54.52
C THR A 439 4.11 -74.79 -54.37
N ASN A 440 3.83 -75.65 -53.39
CA ASN A 440 2.49 -76.20 -53.14
C ASN A 440 2.30 -76.46 -51.63
N SER A 441 2.02 -75.38 -50.89
CA SER A 441 1.94 -75.38 -49.43
C SER A 441 0.58 -74.89 -48.94
N VAL A 442 0.03 -75.55 -47.92
CA VAL A 442 -1.22 -75.12 -47.26
C VAL A 442 -1.11 -73.71 -46.69
N TYR A 443 0.09 -73.30 -46.26
CA TYR A 443 0.30 -71.92 -45.79
C TYR A 443 0.16 -70.90 -46.91
N ARG A 444 0.52 -71.25 -48.15
CA ARG A 444 0.36 -70.35 -49.29
C ARG A 444 -1.11 -70.15 -49.61
N ASP A 445 -1.93 -71.20 -49.50
CA ASP A 445 -3.38 -71.11 -49.67
C ASP A 445 -4.03 -70.21 -48.59
N VAL A 446 -3.56 -70.26 -47.34
CA VAL A 446 -4.03 -69.38 -46.25
C VAL A 446 -3.61 -67.92 -46.49
N GLU A 447 -2.37 -67.69 -46.95
CA GLU A 447 -1.88 -66.34 -47.31
C GLU A 447 -2.56 -65.79 -48.58
N GLU A 448 -2.96 -66.65 -49.51
CA GLU A 448 -3.77 -66.29 -50.69
C GLU A 448 -5.20 -65.94 -50.28
N ALA A 449 -5.79 -66.64 -49.29
CA ALA A 449 -7.09 -66.30 -48.72
C ALA A 449 -7.10 -64.94 -48.01
N GLU A 450 -6.03 -64.59 -47.28
CA GLU A 450 -5.85 -63.24 -46.70
C GLU A 450 -5.76 -62.13 -47.77
N LYS A 451 -5.23 -62.45 -48.96
CA LYS A 451 -5.04 -61.51 -50.08
C LYS A 451 -6.24 -61.48 -51.03
N TRP A 452 -7.25 -62.33 -50.83
CA TRP A 452 -8.39 -62.45 -51.72
C TRP A 452 -9.30 -61.23 -51.56
N ASN A 453 -9.23 -60.32 -52.54
CA ASN A 453 -9.98 -59.05 -52.58
C ASN A 453 -11.07 -59.03 -53.67
N ASN A 454 -11.43 -60.18 -54.26
CA ASN A 454 -12.43 -60.24 -55.33
C ASN A 454 -13.84 -60.21 -54.73
N ILE A 455 -14.28 -59.03 -54.36
CA ILE A 455 -15.66 -58.78 -53.99
C ILE A 455 -16.21 -57.75 -54.99
N THR A 456 -16.83 -58.23 -56.06
CA THR A 456 -17.44 -57.41 -57.13
C THR A 456 -18.94 -57.16 -56.90
N ALA A 457 -19.37 -57.11 -55.65
CA ALA A 457 -20.78 -56.89 -55.30
C ALA A 457 -20.98 -55.51 -54.65
N GLU A 458 -21.95 -54.77 -55.16
CA GLU A 458 -22.33 -53.41 -54.71
C GLU A 458 -22.90 -53.40 -53.27
N LYS A 459 -23.21 -54.57 -52.72
CA LYS A 459 -23.58 -54.83 -51.32
C LYS A 459 -22.94 -56.14 -50.86
N VAL A 460 -22.12 -56.07 -49.82
CA VAL A 460 -21.44 -57.22 -49.21
C VAL A 460 -21.95 -57.30 -47.78
N ASP A 461 -22.60 -58.39 -47.42
CA ASP A 461 -23.10 -58.57 -46.06
C ASP A 461 -22.00 -59.15 -45.15
N ILE A 462 -22.04 -58.84 -43.86
CA ILE A 462 -21.00 -59.28 -42.89
C ILE A 462 -20.93 -60.81 -42.82
N CYS A 463 -22.04 -61.50 -43.11
CA CYS A 463 -22.12 -62.95 -43.12
C CYS A 463 -21.25 -63.59 -44.22
N ASP A 464 -21.01 -62.89 -45.33
CA ASP A 464 -20.33 -63.41 -46.52
C ASP A 464 -18.79 -63.26 -46.45
N LEU A 465 -18.29 -62.62 -45.39
CA LEU A 465 -16.86 -62.37 -45.18
C LEU A 465 -16.17 -63.56 -44.51
N THR A 466 -14.93 -63.87 -44.95
CA THR A 466 -14.07 -64.80 -44.20
C THR A 466 -13.68 -64.20 -42.86
N TRP A 467 -13.29 -65.05 -41.90
CA TRP A 467 -12.88 -64.57 -40.57
C TRP A 467 -11.70 -63.59 -40.63
N GLU A 468 -10.76 -63.77 -41.57
CA GLU A 468 -9.65 -62.84 -41.80
C GLU A 468 -10.12 -61.47 -42.30
N GLN A 469 -11.15 -61.45 -43.14
CA GLN A 469 -11.75 -60.21 -43.64
C GLN A 469 -12.54 -59.48 -42.54
N LYS A 470 -13.28 -60.23 -41.70
CA LYS A 470 -13.97 -59.70 -40.51
C LYS A 470 -12.99 -59.04 -39.54
N GLU A 471 -11.82 -59.66 -39.32
CA GLU A 471 -10.77 -59.11 -38.47
C GLU A 471 -10.27 -57.75 -38.99
N ARG A 472 -10.04 -57.66 -40.31
CA ARG A 472 -9.57 -56.42 -40.95
C ARG A 472 -10.62 -55.31 -40.87
N VAL A 473 -11.89 -55.63 -41.07
CA VAL A 473 -13.01 -54.69 -40.93
C VAL A 473 -13.09 -54.17 -39.49
N LEU A 474 -13.03 -55.05 -38.48
CA LEU A 474 -13.05 -54.65 -37.08
C LEU A 474 -11.84 -53.78 -36.68
N ARG A 475 -10.63 -54.10 -37.16
CA ARG A 475 -9.43 -53.27 -36.93
C ARG A 475 -9.59 -51.87 -37.54
N VAL A 476 -10.15 -51.78 -38.75
CA VAL A 476 -10.41 -50.50 -39.41
C VAL A 476 -11.52 -49.72 -38.70
N LEU A 477 -12.58 -50.38 -38.23
CA LEU A 477 -13.65 -49.75 -37.45
C LEU A 477 -13.14 -49.22 -36.11
N PHE A 478 -12.33 -50.00 -35.40
CA PHE A 478 -11.70 -49.57 -34.14
C PHE A 478 -10.76 -48.38 -34.35
N ALA A 479 -9.92 -48.40 -35.40
CA ALA A 479 -9.06 -47.26 -35.75
C ALA A 479 -9.87 -46.02 -36.18
N LYS A 480 -11.01 -46.21 -36.86
CA LYS A 480 -11.91 -45.13 -37.24
C LYS A 480 -12.62 -44.51 -36.04
N MET A 481 -13.04 -45.34 -35.07
CA MET A 481 -13.66 -44.90 -33.81
C MET A 481 -12.68 -44.13 -32.92
N ASN A 482 -11.42 -44.56 -32.86
CA ASN A 482 -10.36 -43.88 -32.09
C ASN A 482 -9.80 -42.62 -32.77
N GLY A 483 -10.32 -42.24 -33.94
CA GLY A 483 -9.99 -40.98 -34.61
C GLY A 483 -8.69 -40.98 -35.41
N GLU A 484 -7.98 -42.11 -35.53
CA GLU A 484 -6.70 -42.20 -36.26
C GLU A 484 -6.84 -41.90 -37.76
N MET A 485 -8.02 -42.15 -38.34
CA MET A 485 -8.31 -41.87 -39.76
C MET A 485 -8.84 -40.45 -40.03
N SER A 486 -9.36 -39.75 -39.00
CA SER A 486 -10.05 -38.45 -39.16
C SER A 486 -9.13 -37.24 -38.93
N SER A 487 -7.96 -37.44 -38.31
CA SER A 487 -7.01 -36.36 -37.99
C SER A 487 -6.36 -35.70 -39.23
N ARG A 488 -6.59 -36.23 -40.44
CA ARG A 488 -6.03 -35.66 -41.69
C ARG A 488 -6.89 -34.57 -42.35
N LYS A 489 -8.10 -34.25 -41.85
CA LYS A 489 -9.02 -33.29 -42.52
C LYS A 489 -9.54 -32.12 -41.66
N THR A 490 -9.28 -32.07 -40.35
CA THR A 490 -9.89 -31.06 -39.45
C THR A 490 -8.92 -30.00 -38.91
N LEU A 491 -7.91 -29.60 -39.70
CA LEU A 491 -7.02 -28.46 -39.36
C LEU A 491 -7.37 -27.16 -40.11
N LYS A 492 -8.56 -27.06 -40.73
CA LYS A 492 -9.02 -25.85 -41.42
C LYS A 492 -10.48 -25.51 -41.11
N THR A 493 -10.83 -25.29 -39.84
CA THR A 493 -12.03 -24.48 -39.52
C THR A 493 -11.86 -23.81 -38.16
N LYS A 494 -11.52 -22.52 -38.25
CA LYS A 494 -11.85 -21.41 -37.35
C LYS A 494 -12.88 -21.75 -36.24
N MET A 495 -12.48 -21.66 -34.98
CA MET A 495 -13.36 -21.21 -33.90
C MET A 495 -12.69 -20.05 -33.19
N ILE A 496 -13.24 -18.86 -33.44
CA ILE A 496 -13.07 -17.67 -32.61
C ILE A 496 -13.88 -17.94 -31.34
N LEU A 497 -13.20 -18.15 -30.23
CA LEU A 497 -13.79 -18.05 -28.89
C LEU A 497 -13.09 -16.89 -28.19
N SER A 498 -13.83 -15.78 -28.15
CA SER A 498 -13.54 -14.62 -27.31
C SER A 498 -13.46 -15.06 -25.85
N ALA A 499 -12.32 -14.83 -25.23
CA ALA A 499 -12.19 -14.81 -23.78
C ALA A 499 -12.64 -13.44 -23.25
N PRO A 500 -13.38 -13.36 -22.12
CA PRO A 500 -13.68 -12.08 -21.52
C PRO A 500 -12.41 -11.55 -20.85
N ALA A 501 -11.96 -10.38 -21.31
CA ALA A 501 -10.97 -9.58 -20.63
C ALA A 501 -11.57 -9.06 -19.31
N GLY A 502 -11.06 -9.54 -18.18
CA GLY A 502 -11.22 -8.88 -16.89
C GLY A 502 -10.36 -7.61 -16.88
N GLY A 503 -10.93 -6.51 -17.34
CA GLY A 503 -10.42 -5.17 -17.14
C GLY A 503 -11.47 -4.39 -16.37
N ILE A 504 -11.11 -3.97 -15.15
CA ILE A 504 -11.85 -3.00 -14.35
C ILE A 504 -11.68 -1.64 -15.04
N PRO A 505 -12.76 -0.92 -15.40
CA PRO A 505 -12.70 0.51 -15.64
C PRO A 505 -13.42 1.23 -14.50
N SER A 506 -12.61 1.95 -13.75
CA SER A 506 -12.98 3.16 -13.03
C SER A 506 -13.85 4.06 -13.92
N VAL A 507 -15.04 4.42 -13.45
CA VAL A 507 -15.85 5.50 -14.01
C VAL A 507 -15.91 6.62 -12.97
N LYS A 508 -15.15 7.68 -13.23
CA LYS A 508 -15.52 9.04 -12.81
C LYS A 508 -16.44 9.62 -13.90
N ASN A 509 -17.50 10.25 -13.42
CA ASN A 509 -18.49 11.09 -14.10
C ASN A 509 -17.97 11.89 -15.31
N ALA A 510 -18.76 11.97 -16.38
CA ALA A 510 -19.58 13.16 -16.68
C ALA A 510 -20.43 13.01 -17.96
N GLN A 511 -21.69 13.44 -17.84
CA GLN A 511 -22.57 14.09 -18.82
C GLN A 511 -23.07 13.32 -20.07
N GLN A 512 -24.40 13.17 -20.14
CA GLN A 512 -25.14 13.43 -21.38
C GLN A 512 -26.53 14.01 -21.10
N ASP A 513 -26.87 15.02 -21.91
CA ASP A 513 -28.03 15.91 -21.89
C ASP A 513 -29.37 15.27 -22.34
N SER A 514 -30.44 16.06 -22.10
CA SER A 514 -31.78 16.15 -22.73
C SER A 514 -32.95 15.45 -21.98
N ILE A 515 -34.13 16.07 -21.70
CA ILE A 515 -34.78 17.36 -22.05
C ILE A 515 -35.97 17.62 -21.07
N ALA A 516 -36.26 18.91 -20.80
CA ALA A 516 -37.51 19.57 -20.32
C ALA A 516 -38.08 19.21 -18.92
N ASP A 517 -38.55 20.12 -18.06
CA ASP A 517 -39.04 21.51 -18.20
C ASP A 517 -39.05 22.26 -16.85
N ALA A 518 -39.11 23.60 -16.94
CA ALA A 518 -39.66 24.61 -16.00
C ALA A 518 -38.83 25.16 -14.81
N GLU A 519 -38.54 26.48 -14.92
CA GLU A 519 -38.57 27.54 -13.89
C GLU A 519 -37.53 27.53 -12.75
N ALA A 520 -36.85 28.61 -12.33
CA ALA A 520 -36.73 30.00 -12.78
C ALA A 520 -35.54 30.66 -12.00
N HIS A 521 -34.94 31.69 -12.60
CA HIS A 521 -34.07 32.73 -12.01
C HIS A 521 -32.74 32.36 -11.32
N ASN A 522 -31.63 32.61 -12.03
CA ASN A 522 -30.43 33.23 -11.45
C ASN A 522 -29.75 34.14 -12.49
N LEU A 523 -29.59 35.42 -12.14
CA LEU A 523 -28.80 36.43 -12.84
C LEU A 523 -27.40 36.46 -12.21
N THR A 524 -26.35 36.17 -12.99
CA THR A 524 -24.96 36.37 -12.58
C THR A 524 -24.23 37.14 -13.69
N PHE A 525 -23.86 38.40 -13.42
CA PHE A 525 -22.81 39.19 -14.09
C PHE A 525 -21.53 39.04 -13.23
N ILE A 526 -20.34 38.70 -13.76
CA ILE A 526 -19.31 39.60 -14.36
C ILE A 526 -18.94 40.72 -13.35
N THR A 527 -17.72 40.93 -12.84
CA THR A 527 -16.36 40.97 -13.41
C THR A 527 -15.32 41.12 -12.28
N GLN A 528 -14.10 40.63 -12.53
CA GLN A 528 -12.76 41.21 -12.31
C GLN A 528 -12.49 42.25 -11.20
N GLY A 529 -11.29 42.15 -10.64
CA GLY A 529 -10.35 43.29 -10.68
C GLY A 529 -9.94 43.87 -9.34
N THR A 530 -8.75 43.49 -8.91
CA THR A 530 -7.91 44.22 -7.96
C THR A 530 -7.49 45.58 -8.54
N SER A 531 -7.73 46.67 -7.82
CA SER A 531 -6.90 47.88 -7.91
C SER A 531 -7.14 48.81 -6.72
N ASP A 532 -6.02 49.36 -6.28
CA ASP A 532 -5.81 50.33 -5.22
C ASP A 532 -6.66 51.60 -5.35
N SER A 533 -7.10 52.13 -4.21
CA SER A 533 -6.87 53.54 -3.83
C SER A 533 -7.63 53.87 -2.53
N SER A 534 -6.90 54.02 -1.44
CA SER A 534 -7.38 54.72 -0.25
C SER A 534 -6.34 55.80 0.11
N PRO A 535 -6.73 57.08 0.23
CA PRO A 535 -5.79 58.12 0.59
C PRO A 535 -5.73 58.31 2.12
N ALA A 536 -4.50 58.52 2.58
CA ALA A 536 -4.09 59.43 3.64
C ALA A 536 -4.71 59.27 5.05
N GLY A 537 -3.93 58.63 5.92
CA GLY A 537 -3.99 58.77 7.38
C GLY A 537 -2.69 58.24 7.99
N GLY A 538 -1.62 59.03 7.92
CA GLY A 538 -0.31 58.65 8.45
C GLY A 538 -0.24 58.62 9.97
N LEU A 539 0.62 57.77 10.51
CA LEU A 539 1.80 58.13 11.33
C LEU A 539 2.36 56.88 12.05
N SER A 540 3.49 56.39 11.51
CA SER A 540 4.73 56.10 12.22
C SER A 540 4.66 55.69 13.72
N LEU A 541 4.94 54.42 13.97
CA LEU A 541 5.36 53.87 15.27
C LEU A 541 6.64 54.55 15.81
N PRO A 542 6.77 54.78 17.13
CA PRO A 542 8.06 54.88 17.78
C PRO A 542 8.35 53.70 18.71
N ALA A 543 9.66 53.49 18.84
CA ALA A 543 10.39 52.46 19.55
C ALA A 543 10.01 52.26 21.03
N ILE A 544 10.19 51.01 21.44
CA ILE A 544 10.21 50.49 22.81
C ILE A 544 11.23 51.29 23.63
N ARG A 545 10.74 52.01 24.65
CA ARG A 545 11.59 52.73 25.62
C ARG A 545 11.89 51.78 26.78
N THR A 546 13.14 51.37 26.86
CA THR A 546 13.75 50.70 28.01
C THR A 546 13.85 51.67 29.20
N GLY A 547 13.71 51.11 30.41
CA GLY A 547 13.81 51.83 31.69
C GLY A 547 15.22 52.32 32.02
N PRO A 548 15.37 53.08 33.12
CA PRO A 548 16.52 53.92 33.37
C PRO A 548 17.70 53.16 33.99
N SER A 549 18.91 53.46 33.50
CA SER A 549 20.19 53.12 34.11
C SER A 549 20.79 54.35 34.82
N PRO A 550 21.73 54.16 35.77
CA PRO A 550 21.97 55.05 36.89
C PRO A 550 22.88 56.25 36.55
N GLY A 551 22.58 57.39 37.18
CA GLY A 551 23.37 58.62 37.08
C GLY A 551 24.72 58.49 37.79
N LEU A 552 25.78 58.63 37.01
CA LEU A 552 27.16 58.77 37.47
C LEU A 552 27.38 60.21 37.95
N MET A 553 27.98 60.33 39.13
CA MET A 553 28.52 61.56 39.70
C MET A 553 29.50 62.24 38.74
N GLN A 554 29.37 63.55 38.56
CA GLN A 554 30.50 64.40 38.23
C GLN A 554 30.60 65.54 39.24
N ALA A 555 31.73 65.54 39.92
CA ALA A 555 32.22 66.60 40.76
C ALA A 555 32.60 67.80 39.90
N HIS A 556 32.18 69.00 40.33
CA HIS A 556 32.95 70.21 40.07
C HIS A 556 33.01 71.04 41.35
N LEU A 557 34.23 71.15 41.87
CA LEU A 557 34.66 72.16 42.82
C LEU A 557 34.60 73.55 42.16
N ALA A 558 34.02 74.51 42.87
CA ALA A 558 34.48 75.90 42.90
C ALA A 558 33.97 76.56 44.21
N ALA A 559 34.93 77.06 44.98
CA ALA A 559 34.81 77.56 46.34
C ALA A 559 34.30 79.02 46.40
N PRO A 560 34.29 79.61 47.61
CA PRO A 560 35.29 80.65 47.87
C PRO A 560 36.47 80.16 48.72
#